data_AF-R4UJM8-F1
#
_entry.id   AF-R4UJM8-F1
#
_cell.length_a   1.000
_cell.length_b   1.000
_cell.length_c   1.000
_cell.angle_alpha   90.00
_cell.angle_beta   90.00
_cell.angle_gamma   90.00
#
_symmetry.space_group_name_H-M   'P 1'
#
loop_
_entity.id
_entity.type
_entity.pdbx_description
1 polymer ?
#
loop_
_entity_poly.entity_id
_entity_poly.type
_entity_poly.pdbx_seq_one_letter_code
_entity_poly.pdbx_strand_id
1 'polypeptide(L)'
;MFDVFGSVKGLLKLDSVCIDNNVFRLHYKATVIILIAFSLLVTSRQYIGDPIDCIVDEIPLPVMDTYCWIYSTFTIPNRLGGRPGIDVAHPGVSSHNENDEIKYHKYYQWVCFVLFFQAILFYVPRYLWKAWEGGRIKMLVLDLNCPVVSEDCKADRKKLLVDYFATNLHTQNFYAIRFFICEVLNFINVVGQIYFMDFFLDG
;
A
#
# COMPACT_ATOMS: atom_id res chain seq x y z
N MET A 1 -20.00 -6.12 -2.82
CA MET A 1 -18.81 -6.47 -3.64
C MET A 1 -18.62 -5.55 -4.85
N PHE A 2 -19.66 -5.24 -5.63
CA PHE A 2 -19.57 -4.38 -6.83
C PHE A 2 -19.10 -2.92 -6.56
N ASP A 3 -19.37 -2.37 -5.38
CA ASP A 3 -19.00 -0.99 -5.04
C ASP A 3 -17.47 -0.79 -4.84
N VAL A 4 -16.79 -1.85 -4.37
CA VAL A 4 -15.32 -1.88 -4.21
C VAL A 4 -14.65 -1.83 -5.57
N PHE A 5 -15.17 -2.57 -6.56
CA PHE A 5 -14.67 -2.51 -7.94
C PHE A 5 -14.89 -1.14 -8.58
N GLY A 6 -15.96 -0.43 -8.22
CA GLY A 6 -16.19 0.96 -8.63
C GLY A 6 -15.09 1.91 -8.13
N SER A 7 -14.71 1.77 -6.86
CA SER A 7 -13.64 2.57 -6.24
C SER A 7 -12.26 2.26 -6.83
N VAL A 8 -11.95 0.98 -7.10
CA VAL A 8 -10.70 0.56 -7.77
C VAL A 8 -10.65 1.04 -9.22
N LYS A 9 -11.78 1.04 -9.94
CA LYS A 9 -11.87 1.59 -11.30
C LYS A 9 -11.59 3.10 -11.33
N GLY A 10 -11.92 3.81 -10.25
CA GLY A 10 -11.55 5.21 -10.05
C GLY A 10 -10.04 5.43 -10.00
N LEU A 11 -9.29 4.52 -9.35
CA LEU A 11 -7.83 4.58 -9.27
C LEU A 11 -7.15 4.27 -10.62
N LEU A 12 -7.78 3.43 -11.45
CA LEU A 12 -7.29 3.06 -12.79
C LEU A 12 -7.58 4.10 -13.87
N LYS A 13 -8.46 5.08 -13.64
CA LYS A 13 -8.71 6.15 -14.62
C LYS A 13 -7.42 6.95 -14.87
N LEU A 14 -7.09 7.11 -16.15
CA LEU A 14 -6.10 8.06 -16.59
C LEU A 14 -6.71 9.46 -16.49
N ASP A 15 -6.13 10.31 -15.66
CA ASP A 15 -6.53 11.70 -15.58
C ASP A 15 -6.16 12.40 -16.89
N SER A 16 -7.10 13.12 -17.49
CA SER A 16 -6.88 13.90 -18.72
C SER A 16 -5.96 15.10 -18.51
N VAL A 17 -5.79 15.53 -17.25
CA VAL A 17 -4.92 16.63 -16.83
C VAL A 17 -3.88 16.06 -15.88
N CYS A 18 -2.61 16.14 -16.29
CA CYS A 18 -1.49 15.66 -15.51
C CYS A 18 -1.03 16.74 -14.53
N ILE A 19 -1.22 16.50 -13.22
CA ILE A 19 -0.77 17.38 -12.14
C ILE A 19 0.33 16.72 -11.28
N ASP A 20 0.78 15.54 -11.68
CA ASP A 20 1.65 14.63 -10.93
C ASP A 20 2.80 14.12 -11.79
N ASN A 21 3.91 13.79 -11.11
CA ASN A 21 5.06 13.14 -11.71
C ASN A 21 4.88 11.60 -11.73
N ASN A 22 5.84 10.91 -12.33
CA ASN A 22 5.83 9.44 -12.39
C ASN A 22 6.00 8.79 -10.99
N VAL A 23 6.69 9.47 -10.07
CA VAL A 23 6.90 8.97 -8.70
C VAL A 23 5.58 8.87 -7.94
N PHE A 24 4.75 9.92 -7.98
CA PHE A 24 3.40 9.90 -7.41
C PHE A 24 2.60 8.75 -8.01
N ARG A 25 2.58 8.61 -9.34
CA ARG A 25 1.83 7.53 -10.02
C ARG A 25 2.28 6.14 -9.56
N LEU A 26 3.57 5.94 -9.33
CA LEU A 26 4.08 4.69 -8.77
C LEU A 26 3.50 4.44 -7.38
N HIS A 27 3.47 5.45 -6.50
CA HIS A 27 2.94 5.32 -5.15
C HIS A 27 1.42 5.09 -5.14
N TYR A 28 0.62 6.06 -5.61
CA TYR A 28 -0.84 6.03 -5.41
C TYR A 28 -1.59 5.14 -6.40
N LYS A 29 -1.01 4.80 -7.56
CA LYS A 29 -1.61 3.84 -8.49
C LYS A 29 -0.99 2.46 -8.34
N ALA A 30 0.29 2.30 -8.66
CA ALA A 30 0.89 0.97 -8.72
C ALA A 30 0.95 0.32 -7.34
N THR A 31 1.61 0.95 -6.37
CA THR A 31 1.81 0.38 -5.03
C THR A 31 0.49 0.19 -4.29
N VAL A 32 -0.41 1.18 -4.29
CA VAL A 32 -1.73 1.06 -3.65
C VAL A 32 -2.56 -0.09 -4.25
N ILE A 33 -2.62 -0.22 -5.59
CA ILE A 33 -3.38 -1.30 -6.23
C ILE A 33 -2.79 -2.67 -5.86
N ILE A 34 -1.47 -2.80 -5.87
CA ILE A 34 -0.77 -4.03 -5.51
C ILE A 34 -1.06 -4.40 -4.05
N LEU A 35 -0.92 -3.45 -3.12
CA LEU A 35 -1.17 -3.68 -1.69
C LEU A 35 -2.64 -4.07 -1.41
N ILE A 36 -3.61 -3.40 -2.06
CA ILE A 36 -5.02 -3.75 -1.94
C ILE A 36 -5.28 -5.15 -2.51
N ALA A 37 -4.71 -5.48 -3.66
CA ALA A 37 -4.88 -6.80 -4.28
C ALA A 37 -4.33 -7.91 -3.37
N PHE A 38 -3.14 -7.73 -2.79
CA PHE A 38 -2.59 -8.69 -1.84
C PHE A 38 -3.36 -8.75 -0.53
N SER A 39 -3.83 -7.61 0.01
CA SER A 39 -4.69 -7.58 1.19
C SER A 39 -5.97 -8.39 0.97
N LEU A 40 -6.62 -8.26 -0.20
CA LEU A 40 -7.81 -9.03 -0.55
C LEU A 40 -7.51 -10.53 -0.73
N LEU A 41 -6.38 -10.86 -1.36
CA LEU A 41 -5.94 -12.25 -1.54
C LEU A 41 -5.66 -12.93 -0.19
N VAL A 42 -4.93 -12.26 0.70
CA VAL A 42 -4.63 -12.80 2.03
C VAL A 42 -5.91 -12.94 2.84
N THR A 43 -6.79 -11.93 2.81
CA THR A 43 -8.10 -11.97 3.50
C THR A 43 -8.94 -13.16 3.04
N SER A 44 -8.97 -13.47 1.74
CA SER A 44 -9.78 -14.59 1.24
C SER A 44 -9.27 -15.93 1.77
N ARG A 45 -7.95 -16.14 1.83
CA ARG A 45 -7.34 -17.33 2.43
C ARG A 45 -7.55 -17.40 3.94
N GLN A 46 -7.43 -16.28 4.65
CA GLN A 46 -7.47 -16.26 6.11
C GLN A 46 -8.86 -16.41 6.72
N TYR A 47 -9.89 -15.86 6.08
CA TYR A 47 -11.25 -15.82 6.65
C TYR A 47 -12.24 -16.78 5.98
N ILE A 48 -11.98 -17.19 4.74
CA ILE A 48 -12.88 -18.06 3.96
C ILE A 48 -12.22 -19.42 3.71
N GLY A 49 -10.89 -19.47 3.63
CA GLY A 49 -10.12 -20.68 3.41
C GLY A 49 -9.68 -21.35 4.71
N ASP A 50 -8.76 -22.29 4.54
CA ASP A 50 -8.06 -22.96 5.64
C ASP A 50 -6.72 -22.26 5.92
N PRO A 51 -6.59 -21.54 7.06
CA PRO A 51 -5.43 -20.70 7.30
C PRO A 51 -4.22 -21.47 7.84
N ILE A 52 -4.41 -22.63 8.47
CA ILE A 52 -3.35 -23.45 9.05
C ILE A 52 -3.81 -24.90 9.22
N ASP A 53 -2.94 -25.84 8.83
CA ASP A 53 -3.14 -27.27 9.04
C ASP A 53 -2.24 -27.75 10.20
N CYS A 54 -2.82 -28.28 11.27
CA CYS A 54 -2.10 -28.89 12.39
C CYS A 54 -2.10 -30.42 12.31
N ILE A 55 -0.99 -31.05 12.75
CA ILE A 55 -0.84 -32.51 12.81
C ILE A 55 -1.07 -32.95 14.25
N VAL A 56 -2.17 -33.68 14.50
CA VAL A 56 -2.50 -34.26 15.81
C VAL A 56 -3.19 -35.62 15.67
N ASP A 57 -2.95 -36.52 16.62
CA ASP A 57 -3.48 -37.90 16.57
C ASP A 57 -4.76 -38.10 17.41
N GLU A 58 -4.91 -37.42 18.55
CA GLU A 58 -5.98 -37.71 19.53
C GLU A 58 -7.13 -36.68 19.57
N ILE A 59 -6.95 -35.51 18.95
CA ILE A 59 -7.87 -34.36 19.06
C ILE A 59 -8.52 -34.09 17.68
N PRO A 60 -9.81 -33.70 17.63
CA PRO A 60 -10.43 -33.28 16.37
C PRO A 60 -9.66 -32.14 15.70
N LEU A 61 -9.21 -32.36 14.46
CA LEU A 61 -8.40 -31.41 13.68
C LEU A 61 -8.95 -29.97 13.69
N PRO A 62 -10.26 -29.71 13.43
CA PRO A 62 -10.76 -28.33 13.36
C PRO A 62 -10.61 -27.54 14.67
N VAL A 63 -10.67 -28.23 15.81
CA VAL A 63 -10.48 -27.62 17.14
C VAL A 63 -9.01 -27.26 17.31
N MET A 64 -8.12 -28.16 16.91
CA MET A 64 -6.69 -27.92 16.99
C MET A 64 -6.24 -26.82 16.03
N ASP A 65 -6.71 -26.80 14.79
CA ASP A 65 -6.38 -25.77 13.80
C ASP A 65 -6.81 -24.39 14.29
N THR A 66 -8.02 -24.30 14.86
CA THR A 66 -8.51 -23.06 15.49
C THR A 66 -7.64 -22.65 16.68
N TYR A 67 -7.23 -23.60 17.51
CA TYR A 67 -6.36 -23.34 18.65
C TYR A 67 -4.98 -22.87 18.19
N CYS A 68 -4.33 -23.59 17.27
CA CYS A 68 -3.05 -23.24 16.65
C CYS A 68 -3.10 -21.84 16.02
N TRP A 69 -4.18 -21.56 15.30
CA TRP A 69 -4.39 -20.27 14.66
C TRP A 69 -4.47 -19.13 15.68
N ILE A 70 -5.26 -19.27 16.75
CA ILE A 70 -5.51 -18.23 17.76
C ILE A 70 -4.32 -18.06 18.72
N TYR A 71 -3.80 -19.16 19.28
CA TYR A 71 -2.78 -19.15 20.32
C TYR A 71 -1.35 -18.93 19.82
N SER A 72 -1.19 -18.74 18.51
CA SER A 72 0.07 -18.53 17.78
C SER A 72 1.01 -19.73 17.79
N THR A 73 1.79 -19.85 16.72
CA THR A 73 2.87 -20.83 16.62
C THR A 73 4.17 -20.23 17.09
N PHE A 74 5.11 -21.09 17.48
CA PHE A 74 6.43 -20.66 17.89
C PHE A 74 7.51 -21.53 17.27
N THR A 75 8.71 -20.95 17.15
CA THR A 75 9.91 -21.66 16.73
C THR A 75 10.99 -21.55 17.78
N ILE A 76 11.79 -22.59 17.92
CA ILE A 76 12.96 -22.65 18.81
C ILE A 76 14.22 -22.42 17.94
N PRO A 77 14.85 -21.23 17.97
CA PRO A 77 15.98 -20.92 17.09
C PRO A 77 17.17 -21.87 17.26
N ASN A 78 17.41 -22.33 18.49
CA ASN A 78 18.48 -23.27 18.83
C ASN A 78 18.36 -24.64 18.12
N ARG A 79 17.21 -24.96 17.54
CA ARG A 79 16.92 -26.24 16.86
C ARG A 79 16.75 -26.09 15.34
N LEU A 80 17.18 -24.97 14.76
CA LEU A 80 17.14 -24.74 13.31
C LEU A 80 18.12 -25.64 12.52
N GLY A 81 19.22 -26.08 13.14
CA GLY A 81 20.24 -26.92 12.50
C GLY A 81 20.04 -28.45 12.60
N GLY A 82 18.95 -28.90 13.25
CA GLY A 82 18.67 -30.33 13.41
C GLY A 82 18.33 -31.01 12.08
N ARG A 83 18.68 -32.29 11.91
CA ARG A 83 18.35 -33.04 10.69
C ARG A 83 16.84 -33.36 10.67
N PRO A 84 16.07 -32.89 9.65
CA PRO A 84 14.64 -33.18 9.56
C PRO A 84 14.36 -34.69 9.50
N GLY A 85 13.40 -35.16 10.28
CA GLY A 85 13.00 -36.58 10.34
C GLY A 85 13.87 -37.47 11.23
N ILE A 86 14.93 -36.92 11.84
CA ILE A 86 15.76 -37.63 12.83
C ILE A 86 15.78 -36.86 14.15
N ASP A 87 16.27 -35.61 14.13
CA ASP A 87 16.47 -34.81 15.34
C ASP A 87 15.28 -33.87 15.62
N VAL A 88 14.57 -33.46 14.55
CA VAL A 88 13.44 -32.52 14.59
C VAL A 88 12.41 -32.88 13.53
N ALA A 89 11.13 -32.60 13.79
CA ALA A 89 10.07 -32.77 12.78
C ALA A 89 10.24 -31.78 11.62
N HIS A 90 10.66 -30.56 11.93
CA HIS A 90 11.00 -29.50 10.97
C HIS A 90 11.99 -28.53 11.65
N PRO A 91 12.89 -27.83 10.92
CA PRO A 91 13.77 -26.82 11.50
C PRO A 91 13.02 -25.86 12.44
N GLY A 92 13.48 -25.75 13.69
CA GLY A 92 12.88 -24.90 14.71
C GLY A 92 11.63 -25.47 15.41
N VAL A 93 11.19 -26.69 15.07
CA VAL A 93 10.04 -27.38 15.69
C VAL A 93 10.54 -28.54 16.54
N SER A 94 10.52 -28.39 17.86
CA SER A 94 10.91 -29.42 18.83
C SER A 94 10.14 -29.25 20.14
N SER A 95 10.24 -30.25 21.03
CA SER A 95 9.69 -30.15 22.38
C SER A 95 10.39 -29.02 23.14
N HIS A 96 9.59 -28.15 23.76
CA HIS A 96 10.10 -26.98 24.48
C HIS A 96 10.72 -27.41 25.82
N ASN A 97 11.99 -27.08 26.03
CA ASN A 97 12.63 -27.13 27.34
C ASN A 97 12.69 -25.73 27.96
N GLU A 98 12.69 -25.62 29.29
CA GLU A 98 12.72 -24.33 30.01
C GLU A 98 13.91 -23.41 29.64
N ASN A 99 15.00 -23.98 29.11
CA ASN A 99 16.21 -23.26 28.70
C ASN A 99 16.20 -22.80 27.23
N ASP A 100 15.18 -23.16 26.45
CA ASP A 100 15.11 -22.84 25.03
C ASP A 100 14.50 -21.45 24.80
N GLU A 101 15.18 -20.60 24.03
CA GLU A 101 14.60 -19.34 23.55
C GLU A 101 13.45 -19.64 22.58
N ILE A 102 12.31 -18.99 22.77
CA ILE A 102 11.12 -19.16 21.93
C ILE A 102 10.86 -17.86 21.15
N LYS A 103 10.70 -17.97 19.83
CA LYS A 103 10.20 -16.89 18.98
C LYS A 103 8.76 -17.18 18.57
N TYR A 104 7.83 -16.30 18.95
CA TYR A 104 6.41 -16.41 18.63
C TYR A 104 6.09 -15.73 17.29
N HIS A 105 5.36 -16.43 16.43
CA HIS A 105 4.93 -15.92 15.14
C HIS A 105 3.45 -15.54 15.22
N LYS A 106 3.17 -14.25 15.45
CA LYS A 106 1.80 -13.70 15.49
C LYS A 106 1.47 -12.81 14.31
N TYR A 107 2.47 -12.44 13.50
CA TYR A 107 2.33 -11.46 12.44
C TYR A 107 1.28 -11.89 11.39
N TYR A 108 1.20 -13.19 11.06
CA TYR A 108 0.33 -13.69 10.00
C TYR A 108 -1.14 -13.29 10.18
N GLN A 109 -1.65 -13.23 11.42
CA GLN A 109 -3.05 -12.84 11.70
C GLN A 109 -3.34 -11.39 11.30
N TRP A 110 -2.32 -10.53 11.31
CA TRP A 110 -2.45 -9.08 11.12
C TRP A 110 -2.01 -8.60 9.74
N VAL A 111 -1.37 -9.45 8.93
CA VAL A 111 -0.83 -9.10 7.60
C VAL A 111 -1.88 -8.42 6.72
N CYS A 112 -3.12 -8.92 6.70
CA CYS A 112 -4.18 -8.35 5.86
C CYS A 112 -4.49 -6.87 6.21
N PHE A 113 -4.60 -6.57 7.50
CA PHE A 113 -4.85 -5.22 8.01
C PHE A 113 -3.66 -4.30 7.81
N VAL A 114 -2.44 -4.83 8.01
CA VAL A 114 -1.20 -4.11 7.75
C VAL A 114 -1.14 -3.68 6.29
N LEU A 115 -1.28 -4.60 5.34
CA LEU A 115 -1.25 -4.29 3.90
C LEU A 115 -2.30 -3.24 3.50
N PHE A 116 -3.50 -3.33 4.08
CA PHE A 116 -4.55 -2.33 3.85
C PHE A 116 -4.18 -0.94 4.39
N PHE A 117 -3.64 -0.89 5.62
CA PHE A 117 -3.20 0.36 6.22
C PHE A 117 -2.00 0.98 5.46
N GLN A 118 -1.07 0.14 4.99
CA GLN A 118 0.01 0.59 4.12
C GLN A 118 -0.52 1.21 2.84
N ALA A 119 -1.53 0.60 2.20
CA ALA A 119 -2.14 1.16 1.00
C ALA A 119 -2.73 2.56 1.27
N ILE A 120 -3.36 2.78 2.43
CA ILE A 120 -3.85 4.11 2.83
C ILE A 120 -2.69 5.11 2.94
N LEU A 121 -1.62 4.76 3.64
CA LEU A 121 -0.46 5.63 3.83
C LEU A 121 0.21 6.02 2.50
N PHE A 122 0.33 5.10 1.55
CA PHE A 122 0.82 5.39 0.19
C PHE A 122 -0.12 6.32 -0.62
N TYR A 123 -1.40 6.40 -0.27
CA TYR A 123 -2.36 7.29 -0.92
C TYR A 123 -2.38 8.71 -0.32
N VAL A 124 -1.99 8.87 0.96
CA VAL A 124 -2.05 10.16 1.68
C VAL A 124 -1.34 11.32 0.95
N PRO A 125 -0.10 11.17 0.44
CA PRO A 125 0.59 12.28 -0.24
C PRO A 125 -0.15 12.78 -1.48
N ARG A 126 -0.77 11.87 -2.25
CA ARG A 126 -1.60 12.23 -3.42
C ARG A 126 -2.88 12.93 -2.99
N TYR A 127 -3.54 12.43 -1.95
CA TYR A 127 -4.75 13.05 -1.42
C TYR A 127 -4.48 14.49 -0.97
N LEU A 128 -3.39 14.70 -0.22
CA LEU A 128 -2.97 16.02 0.25
C LEU A 128 -2.63 16.96 -0.92
N TRP A 129 -1.86 16.47 -1.90
CA TRP A 129 -1.54 17.25 -3.09
C TRP A 129 -2.78 17.68 -3.86
N LYS A 130 -3.73 16.77 -4.07
CA LYS A 130 -4.98 17.05 -4.78
C LYS A 130 -5.83 18.09 -4.02
N ALA A 131 -5.87 18.01 -2.69
CA ALA A 131 -6.56 19.00 -1.87
C ALA A 131 -5.90 20.39 -1.94
N TRP A 132 -4.57 20.45 -2.00
CA TRP A 132 -3.81 21.70 -2.10
C TRP A 132 -3.80 22.32 -3.50
N GLU A 133 -3.80 21.51 -4.54
CA GLU A 133 -3.86 21.92 -5.95
C GLU A 133 -5.24 22.52 -6.28
N GLY A 134 -6.31 21.95 -5.71
CA GLY A 134 -7.65 22.53 -5.73
C GLY A 134 -8.28 22.66 -7.12
N GLY A 135 -7.80 21.92 -8.11
CA GLY A 135 -8.30 21.94 -9.49
C GLY A 135 -7.83 23.14 -10.32
N ARG A 136 -6.82 23.90 -9.87
CA ARG A 136 -6.30 25.09 -10.57
C ARG A 136 -5.84 24.78 -11.99
N ILE A 137 -5.03 23.74 -12.18
CA ILE A 137 -4.55 23.35 -13.51
C ILE A 137 -5.71 22.84 -14.36
N LYS A 138 -6.64 22.09 -13.77
CA LYS A 138 -7.82 21.61 -14.48
C LYS A 138 -8.68 22.76 -14.99
N MET A 139 -8.85 23.83 -14.21
CA MET A 139 -9.59 25.03 -14.61
C MET A 139 -8.91 25.75 -15.77
N LEU A 140 -7.58 25.88 -15.74
CA LEU A 140 -6.82 26.53 -16.82
C LEU A 140 -6.92 25.78 -18.16
N VAL A 141 -7.11 24.46 -18.13
CA VAL A 141 -7.09 23.59 -19.33
C VAL A 141 -8.49 23.17 -19.80
N LEU A 142 -9.53 23.31 -18.96
CA LEU A 142 -10.91 22.85 -19.20
C LEU A 142 -11.45 23.24 -20.58
N ASP A 143 -11.06 24.44 -21.01
CA ASP A 143 -11.58 25.13 -22.18
C ASP A 143 -10.68 25.01 -23.43
N LEU A 144 -9.48 24.44 -23.27
CA LEU A 144 -8.56 24.11 -24.37
C LEU A 144 -8.77 22.68 -24.89
N ASN A 145 -9.27 21.78 -24.04
CA ASN A 145 -9.50 20.37 -24.38
C ASN A 145 -10.87 20.09 -25.02
N CYS A 146 -11.69 21.11 -25.26
CA CYS A 146 -13.00 20.93 -25.89
C CYS A 146 -12.86 20.81 -27.42
N PRO A 147 -13.27 19.68 -28.04
CA PRO A 147 -13.11 19.45 -29.48
C PRO A 147 -14.05 20.31 -30.34
N VAL A 148 -15.06 20.94 -29.73
CA VAL A 148 -16.07 21.77 -30.41
C VAL A 148 -15.60 23.22 -30.61
N VAL A 149 -14.55 23.66 -29.91
CA VAL A 149 -14.04 25.04 -29.96
C VAL A 149 -13.18 25.24 -31.22
N SER A 150 -13.40 26.36 -31.93
CA SER A 150 -12.62 26.75 -33.12
C SER A 150 -11.14 26.94 -32.81
N GLU A 151 -10.28 26.65 -33.78
CA GLU A 151 -8.82 26.74 -33.61
C GLU A 151 -8.35 28.17 -33.30
N ASP A 152 -9.00 29.19 -33.87
CA ASP A 152 -8.70 30.60 -33.58
C ASP A 152 -8.97 30.94 -32.10
N CYS A 153 -10.11 30.51 -31.55
CA CYS A 153 -10.42 30.69 -30.14
C CYS A 153 -9.43 29.95 -29.21
N LYS A 154 -8.90 28.78 -29.64
CA LYS A 154 -7.84 28.09 -28.88
C LYS A 154 -6.52 28.86 -28.91
N ALA A 155 -6.17 29.48 -30.04
CA ALA A 155 -4.95 30.27 -30.18
C ALA A 155 -4.96 31.50 -29.27
N ASP A 156 -6.08 32.23 -29.23
CA ASP A 156 -6.25 33.40 -28.33
C ASP A 156 -6.16 33.00 -26.86
N ARG A 157 -6.82 31.90 -26.47
CA ARG A 157 -6.78 31.37 -25.09
C ARG A 157 -5.38 30.91 -24.69
N LYS A 158 -4.64 30.24 -25.59
CA LYS A 158 -3.23 29.89 -25.36
C LYS A 158 -2.39 31.14 -25.13
N LYS A 159 -2.59 32.19 -25.92
CA LYS A 159 -1.86 33.45 -25.79
C LYS A 159 -2.13 34.12 -24.43
N LEU A 160 -3.39 34.18 -24.01
CA LEU A 160 -3.77 34.66 -22.67
C LEU A 160 -3.12 33.84 -21.54
N LEU A 161 -3.04 32.52 -21.71
CA LEU A 161 -2.39 31.63 -20.74
C LEU A 161 -0.88 31.91 -20.63
N VAL A 162 -0.21 32.06 -21.77
CA VAL A 162 1.22 32.39 -21.83
C VAL A 162 1.48 33.76 -21.20
N ASP A 163 0.65 34.74 -21.50
CA ASP A 163 0.77 36.10 -20.95
C ASP A 163 0.54 36.13 -19.43
N TYR A 164 -0.43 35.35 -18.95
CA TYR A 164 -0.65 35.12 -17.52
C TYR A 164 0.59 34.54 -16.84
N PHE A 165 1.21 33.50 -17.41
CA PHE A 165 2.41 32.88 -16.84
C PHE A 165 3.63 33.80 -16.90
N ALA A 166 3.81 34.55 -17.99
CA ALA A 166 4.90 35.51 -18.13
C ALA A 166 4.79 36.65 -17.10
N THR A 167 3.57 37.16 -16.88
CA THR A 167 3.30 38.26 -15.94
C THR A 167 3.37 37.82 -14.48
N ASN A 168 3.03 36.56 -14.19
CA ASN A 168 3.00 36.00 -12.83
C ASN A 168 4.19 35.06 -12.53
N LEU A 169 5.26 35.14 -13.31
CA LEU A 169 6.46 34.36 -13.08
C LEU A 169 7.01 34.69 -11.68
N HIS A 170 7.22 33.67 -10.84
CA HIS A 170 7.65 33.74 -9.43
C HIS A 170 6.60 34.09 -8.36
N THR A 171 5.36 34.49 -8.68
CA THR A 171 4.34 34.73 -7.65
C THR A 171 3.69 33.44 -7.13
N GLN A 172 3.84 32.33 -7.86
CA GLN A 172 3.25 31.02 -7.54
C GLN A 172 4.19 30.07 -6.75
N ASN A 173 5.26 30.57 -6.14
CA ASN A 173 6.25 29.74 -5.41
C ASN A 173 5.62 28.82 -4.36
N PHE A 174 4.51 29.25 -3.74
CA PHE A 174 3.79 28.46 -2.76
C PHE A 174 3.19 27.16 -3.32
N TYR A 175 2.82 27.16 -4.61
CA TYR A 175 2.37 25.97 -5.32
C TYR A 175 3.50 24.93 -5.41
N ALA A 176 4.69 25.37 -5.83
CA ALA A 176 5.87 24.51 -5.94
C ALA A 176 6.31 23.98 -4.57
N ILE A 177 6.33 24.83 -3.52
CA ILE A 177 6.67 24.41 -2.16
C ILE A 177 5.74 23.29 -1.68
N ARG A 178 4.42 23.44 -1.87
CA ARG A 178 3.43 22.41 -1.52
C ARG A 178 3.69 21.10 -2.26
N PHE A 179 4.06 21.16 -3.53
CA PHE A 179 4.40 19.98 -4.31
C PHE A 179 5.63 19.27 -3.75
N PHE A 180 6.71 20.01 -3.50
CA PHE A 180 7.94 19.46 -2.93
C PHE A 180 7.72 18.86 -1.53
N ILE A 181 6.88 19.47 -0.69
CA ILE A 181 6.48 18.88 0.60
C ILE A 181 5.83 17.51 0.39
N CYS A 182 4.93 17.37 -0.58
CA CYS A 182 4.31 16.08 -0.88
C CYS A 182 5.32 15.06 -1.45
N GLU A 183 6.33 15.48 -2.21
CA GLU A 183 7.43 14.59 -2.65
C GLU A 183 8.28 14.10 -1.48
N VAL A 184 8.67 15.00 -0.58
CA VAL A 184 9.39 14.64 0.65
C VAL A 184 8.55 13.69 1.50
N LEU A 185 7.23 13.91 1.58
CA LEU A 185 6.33 13.03 2.30
C LEU A 185 6.26 11.63 1.67
N ASN A 186 6.30 11.49 0.34
CA ASN A 186 6.40 10.18 -0.30
C ASN A 186 7.69 9.45 0.11
N PHE A 187 8.82 10.16 0.12
CA PHE A 187 10.10 9.59 0.53
C PHE A 187 10.08 9.14 2.00
N ILE A 188 9.60 9.99 2.90
CA ILE A 188 9.42 9.67 4.32
C ILE A 188 8.50 8.45 4.48
N ASN A 189 7.41 8.39 3.72
CA ASN A 189 6.50 7.25 3.75
C ASN A 189 7.22 5.95 3.35
N VAL A 190 7.99 5.93 2.25
CA VAL A 190 8.75 4.74 1.86
C VAL A 190 9.71 4.28 2.96
N VAL A 191 10.48 5.21 3.53
CA VAL A 191 11.42 4.90 4.62
C VAL A 191 10.67 4.37 5.84
N GLY A 192 9.59 5.03 6.25
CA GLY A 192 8.76 4.60 7.37
C GLY A 192 8.14 3.22 7.16
N GLN A 193 7.74 2.89 5.93
CA GLN A 193 7.19 1.58 5.60
C GLN A 193 8.23 0.46 5.70
N ILE A 194 9.48 0.73 5.35
CA ILE A 194 10.58 -0.25 5.50
C ILE A 194 10.78 -0.57 6.99
N TYR A 195 10.93 0.44 7.84
CA TYR A 195 11.09 0.22 9.28
C TYR A 195 9.84 -0.39 9.92
N PHE A 196 8.65 -0.02 9.46
CA PHE A 196 7.41 -0.61 9.95
C PHE A 196 7.32 -2.11 9.62
N MET A 197 7.74 -2.52 8.43
CA MET A 197 7.76 -3.93 8.04
C MET A 197 8.82 -4.73 8.79
N ASP A 198 10.01 -4.17 8.99
CA ASP A 198 11.08 -4.76 9.81
C ASP A 198 10.61 -5.04 11.24
N PHE A 199 10.00 -4.03 11.87
CA PHE A 199 9.39 -4.17 13.19
C PHE A 199 8.23 -5.18 13.21
N PHE A 200 7.36 -5.17 12.20
CA PHE A 200 6.20 -6.05 12.14
C PHE A 200 6.56 -7.52 11.95
N LEU A 201 7.62 -7.81 11.20
CA LEU A 201 8.13 -9.16 10.97
C LEU A 201 9.09 -9.62 12.08
N ASP A 202 9.36 -8.76 13.06
CA ASP A 202 10.24 -9.03 14.20
C ASP A 202 11.68 -9.37 13.75
N GLY A 203 12.19 -8.62 12.75
CA GLY A 203 13.58 -8.65 12.27
C GLY A 203 13.82 -9.17 10.86
#